data_AF-A0A1H8I430-F1
#
_entry.id   AF-A0A1H8I430-F1
#
_cell.length_a   1.000
_cell.length_b   1.000
_cell.length_c   1.000
_cell.angle_alpha   90.00
_cell.angle_beta   90.00
_cell.angle_gamma   90.00
#
_symmetry.space_group_name_H-M   'P 1'
#
loop_
_entity.id
_entity.type
_entity.pdbx_description
1 polymer ?
#
loop_
_entity_poly.entity_id
_entity_poly.type
_entity_poly.pdbx_seq_one_letter_code
_entity_poly.pdbx_strand_id
1 'polypeptide(L)'
;MELEHLCVDVPDGWEHITIAELGKHHPAVFSSKRNGASGLPTDLVLRAIAILLVVIQHETLWPVPGGSGVMMLLVGFSLARFQSSNLLAGRLSLALRPAINVVIPYFLIVTTYAVTWQTIPWASITLTGNFGYAEPERHEMIPYLYWFIEAYAQVLLAFSFIFAVPAARRFAQTRPFAFSLGLLGFAIAARFSLPLFIEIGRRQIFAIYWVFHLCVFGWCAGFADSPAKRLVLTALAALVLGYLAFWETVWTGTTVKYLTIFAALLALVYMPRIRLPAGTARLVTLIATFPIHLLHRFVPELLMARAAGILPVAASHLMAIAGGVLAGIAANYALAALRKLLSRYEIERQTEFRSA
;
A
#
# COMPACT_ATOMS: atom_id res chain seq x y z
N MET A 1 -4.93 -9.18 12.14
CA MET A 1 -5.17 -10.52 11.56
C MET A 1 -5.27 -11.60 12.63
N GLU A 2 -4.37 -11.71 13.61
CA GLU A 2 -4.55 -12.72 14.68
C GLU A 2 -5.77 -12.47 15.59
N LEU A 3 -6.16 -11.21 15.81
CA LEU A 3 -7.33 -10.86 16.64
C LEU A 3 -8.68 -11.29 16.02
N GLU A 4 -8.79 -11.35 14.69
CA GLU A 4 -10.01 -11.84 14.01
C GLU A 4 -10.14 -13.37 14.12
N HIS A 5 -9.02 -14.10 14.15
CA HIS A 5 -9.01 -15.53 14.46
C HIS A 5 -9.45 -15.84 15.89
N LEU A 6 -9.32 -14.85 16.79
CA LEU A 6 -9.74 -14.95 18.19
C LEU A 6 -11.19 -14.49 18.41
N CYS A 7 -11.93 -14.06 17.38
CA CYS A 7 -13.32 -13.59 17.48
C CYS A 7 -13.52 -12.48 18.54
N VAL A 8 -12.55 -11.58 18.66
CA VAL A 8 -12.57 -10.46 19.62
C VAL A 8 -12.96 -9.18 18.89
N ASP A 9 -14.08 -8.54 19.28
CA ASP A 9 -14.40 -7.19 18.79
C ASP A 9 -13.53 -6.15 19.51
N VAL A 10 -12.88 -5.30 18.73
CA VAL A 10 -11.95 -4.27 19.21
C VAL A 10 -12.62 -2.91 18.95
N PRO A 11 -12.70 -2.00 19.95
CA PRO A 11 -13.32 -0.70 19.76
C PRO A 11 -12.62 0.11 18.66
N ASP A 12 -13.37 0.99 17.99
CA ASP A 12 -12.79 1.90 17.00
C ASP A 12 -11.75 2.81 17.68
N GLY A 13 -10.56 2.96 17.07
CA GLY A 13 -9.44 3.70 17.67
C GLY A 13 -8.62 2.90 18.68
N TRP A 14 -8.78 1.57 18.75
CA TRP A 14 -7.97 0.70 19.62
C TRP A 14 -6.47 0.85 19.42
N GLU A 15 -6.03 1.34 18.26
CA GLU A 15 -4.60 1.56 17.95
C GLU A 15 -3.96 2.66 18.81
N HIS A 16 -4.79 3.47 19.47
CA HIS A 16 -4.35 4.61 20.28
C HIS A 16 -4.53 4.39 21.79
N ILE A 17 -5.09 3.26 22.22
CA ILE A 17 -5.27 2.92 23.64
C ILE A 17 -4.25 1.86 24.08
N THR A 18 -3.90 1.86 25.36
CA THR A 18 -2.95 0.89 25.92
C THR A 18 -3.57 -0.52 26.03
N ILE A 19 -2.74 -1.57 26.06
CA ILE A 19 -3.21 -2.96 26.25
C ILE A 19 -3.99 -3.10 27.57
N ALA A 20 -3.60 -2.36 28.62
CA ALA A 20 -4.29 -2.37 29.89
C ALA A 20 -5.69 -1.72 29.81
N GLU A 21 -5.85 -0.66 29.02
CA GLU A 21 -7.17 -0.03 28.76
C GLU A 21 -8.04 -0.90 27.85
N LEU A 22 -7.43 -1.56 26.88
CA LEU A 22 -8.11 -2.53 26.03
C LEU A 22 -8.62 -3.72 26.84
N GLY A 23 -7.84 -4.24 27.80
CA GLY A 23 -8.27 -5.31 28.70
C GLY A 23 -9.40 -4.93 29.66
N LYS A 24 -9.60 -3.62 29.91
CA LYS A 24 -10.73 -3.10 30.70
C LYS A 24 -12.02 -2.98 29.88
N HIS A 25 -11.90 -2.87 28.55
CA HIS A 25 -13.05 -2.99 27.66
C HIS A 25 -13.35 -4.47 27.50
N HIS A 26 -14.40 -4.97 28.15
CA HIS A 26 -14.81 -6.36 28.01
C HIS A 26 -15.00 -6.67 26.51
N PRO A 27 -14.15 -7.51 25.89
CA PRO A 27 -14.37 -7.87 24.51
C PRO A 27 -15.67 -8.65 24.44
N ALA A 28 -16.64 -8.13 23.69
CA ALA A 28 -17.84 -8.90 23.41
C ALA A 28 -17.42 -10.12 22.59
N VAL A 29 -17.45 -11.31 23.21
CA VAL A 29 -17.34 -12.57 22.48
C VAL A 29 -18.51 -12.60 21.51
N PHE A 30 -18.23 -12.80 20.22
CA PHE A 30 -19.28 -12.93 19.21
C PHE A 30 -20.35 -13.94 19.68
N SER A 31 -21.58 -13.46 19.87
CA SER A 31 -22.75 -14.29 19.62
C SER A 31 -22.78 -14.51 18.11
N SER A 32 -22.30 -15.67 17.64
CA SER A 32 -22.18 -15.98 16.21
C SER A 32 -23.53 -16.16 15.49
N LYS A 33 -24.64 -15.61 16.01
CA LYS A 33 -25.99 -15.76 15.44
C LYS A 33 -26.82 -14.49 15.57
N ARG A 34 -26.54 -13.48 14.75
CA ARG A 34 -27.57 -12.63 14.13
C ARG A 34 -26.96 -11.73 13.05
N ASN A 35 -27.27 -12.08 11.80
CA ASN A 35 -27.02 -11.37 10.54
C ASN A 35 -25.61 -11.52 9.95
N GLY A 36 -25.49 -12.35 8.91
CA GLY A 36 -24.25 -12.75 8.22
C GLY A 36 -23.50 -11.67 7.44
N ALA A 37 -23.42 -10.45 7.97
CA ALA A 37 -22.60 -9.36 7.46
C ALA A 37 -21.52 -8.98 8.49
N SER A 38 -20.25 -9.19 8.15
CA SER A 38 -19.11 -8.70 8.95
C SER A 38 -18.74 -7.29 8.48
N GLY A 39 -18.65 -6.34 9.40
CA GLY A 39 -18.13 -5.00 9.09
C GLY A 39 -16.62 -5.04 8.95
N LEU A 40 -16.11 -4.95 7.72
CA LEU A 40 -14.67 -4.89 7.45
C LEU A 40 -14.16 -3.45 7.50
N PRO A 41 -12.91 -3.22 7.95
CA PRO A 41 -12.26 -1.92 7.82
C PRO A 41 -12.22 -1.47 6.35
N THR A 42 -12.58 -0.21 6.09
CA THR A 42 -12.63 0.33 4.73
C THR A 42 -11.28 0.30 4.04
N ASP A 43 -10.18 0.51 4.77
CA ASP A 43 -8.83 0.43 4.23
C ASP A 43 -8.49 -0.98 3.68
N LEU A 44 -9.05 -2.04 4.29
CA LEU A 44 -8.89 -3.41 3.80
C LEU A 44 -9.67 -3.64 2.51
N VAL A 45 -10.92 -3.16 2.45
CA VAL A 45 -11.77 -3.27 1.26
C VAL A 45 -11.17 -2.49 0.09
N LEU A 46 -10.73 -1.25 0.34
CA LEU A 46 -10.07 -0.41 -0.65
C LEU A 46 -8.77 -1.04 -1.14
N ARG A 47 -8.01 -1.72 -0.26
CA ARG A 47 -6.80 -2.45 -0.66
C ARG A 47 -7.12 -3.58 -1.65
N ALA A 48 -8.14 -4.39 -1.36
CA ALA A 48 -8.55 -5.46 -2.26
C ALA A 48 -8.98 -4.91 -3.63
N ILE A 49 -9.81 -3.86 -3.64
CA ILE A 49 -10.23 -3.19 -4.88
C ILE A 49 -9.02 -2.64 -5.64
N ALA A 50 -8.12 -1.95 -4.95
CA ALA A 50 -6.93 -1.36 -5.56
C ALA A 50 -6.00 -2.41 -6.19
N ILE A 51 -5.79 -3.55 -5.52
CA ILE A 51 -5.03 -4.68 -6.06
C ILE A 51 -5.71 -5.22 -7.32
N LEU A 52 -7.02 -5.46 -7.29
CA LEU A 52 -7.75 -5.95 -8.48
C LEU A 52 -7.66 -4.97 -9.65
N LEU A 53 -7.79 -3.67 -9.39
CA LEU A 53 -7.63 -2.64 -10.41
C LEU A 53 -6.24 -2.67 -11.05
N VAL A 54 -5.18 -2.84 -10.24
CA VAL A 54 -3.81 -3.03 -10.74
C VAL A 54 -3.75 -4.27 -11.63
N VAL A 55 -4.21 -5.43 -11.14
CA VAL A 55 -4.18 -6.68 -11.91
C VAL A 55 -4.90 -6.50 -13.25
N ILE A 56 -6.16 -6.06 -13.24
CA ILE A 56 -6.96 -5.91 -14.45
C ILE A 56 -6.29 -4.93 -15.42
N GLN A 57 -5.80 -3.79 -14.94
CA GLN A 57 -5.15 -2.79 -15.78
C GLN A 57 -3.89 -3.34 -16.47
N HIS A 58 -3.04 -4.06 -15.73
CA HIS A 58 -1.82 -4.66 -16.31
C HIS A 58 -2.14 -5.80 -17.31
N GLU A 59 -3.28 -6.47 -17.15
CA GLU A 59 -3.71 -7.55 -18.02
C GLU A 59 -4.42 -7.10 -19.30
N THR A 60 -5.26 -6.05 -19.20
CA THR A 60 -6.20 -5.66 -20.27
C THR A 60 -5.88 -4.32 -20.89
N LEU A 61 -4.89 -3.59 -20.37
CA LEU A 61 -4.61 -2.19 -20.71
C LEU A 61 -5.81 -1.25 -20.53
N TRP A 62 -6.86 -1.70 -19.82
CA TRP A 62 -8.07 -0.93 -19.57
C TRP A 62 -7.71 0.36 -18.82
N PRO A 63 -8.21 1.55 -19.23
CA PRO A 63 -7.75 2.83 -18.71
C PRO A 63 -8.35 3.15 -17.32
N VAL A 64 -8.08 2.28 -16.35
CA VAL A 64 -8.43 2.45 -14.93
C VAL A 64 -7.16 2.51 -14.06
N PRO A 65 -6.24 3.49 -14.27
CA PRO A 65 -4.96 3.57 -13.57
C PRO A 65 -5.03 4.02 -12.10
N GLY A 66 -6.17 3.84 -11.44
CA GLY A 66 -6.42 4.30 -10.07
C GLY A 66 -5.81 3.42 -8.98
N GLY A 67 -5.60 2.13 -9.24
CA GLY A 67 -5.26 1.14 -8.21
C GLY A 67 -3.99 1.47 -7.44
N SER A 68 -2.88 1.75 -8.12
CA SER A 68 -1.61 2.11 -7.47
C SER A 68 -1.68 3.43 -6.70
N GLY A 69 -2.48 4.40 -7.18
CA GLY A 69 -2.73 5.65 -6.47
C GLY A 69 -3.50 5.45 -5.17
N VAL A 70 -4.52 4.58 -5.18
CA VAL A 70 -5.26 4.18 -3.98
C VAL A 70 -4.35 3.42 -3.03
N MET A 71 -3.47 2.53 -3.51
CA MET A 71 -2.49 1.87 -2.66
C MET A 71 -1.54 2.87 -1.99
N MET A 72 -1.06 3.89 -2.72
CA MET A 72 -0.20 4.94 -2.17
C MET A 72 -0.95 5.77 -1.11
N LEU A 73 -2.22 6.09 -1.33
CA LEU A 73 -3.10 6.69 -0.33
C LEU A 73 -3.18 5.82 0.95
N LEU A 74 -3.40 4.51 0.79
CA LEU A 74 -3.49 3.57 1.92
C LEU A 74 -2.16 3.39 2.67
N VAL A 75 -1.01 3.55 2.01
CA VAL A 75 0.31 3.56 2.66
C VAL A 75 0.35 4.70 3.68
N GLY A 76 0.00 5.91 3.28
CA GLY A 76 0.00 7.06 4.18
C GLY A 76 -1.02 6.95 5.32
N PHE A 77 -2.21 6.43 5.02
CA PHE A 77 -3.21 6.15 6.06
C PHE A 77 -2.72 5.12 7.07
N SER A 78 -2.08 4.05 6.60
CA SER A 78 -1.50 3.02 7.47
C SER A 78 -0.36 3.58 8.33
N LEU A 79 0.46 4.48 7.77
CA LEU A 79 1.50 5.19 8.54
C LEU A 79 0.89 6.04 9.65
N ALA A 80 -0.15 6.81 9.36
CA ALA A 80 -0.82 7.66 10.36
C ALA A 80 -1.48 6.83 11.46
N ARG A 81 -2.19 5.76 11.09
CA ARG A 81 -2.93 4.92 12.04
C ARG A 81 -2.03 4.05 12.91
N PHE A 82 -1.02 3.40 12.32
CA PHE A 82 -0.25 2.37 13.01
C PHE A 82 1.19 2.76 13.36
N GLN A 83 1.80 3.71 12.65
CA GLN A 83 3.22 4.06 12.85
C GLN A 83 3.46 5.47 13.39
N SER A 84 2.41 6.31 13.45
CA SER A 84 2.54 7.69 13.94
C SER A 84 3.13 7.77 15.33
N SER A 85 2.70 6.92 16.26
CA SER A 85 3.23 6.91 17.64
C SER A 85 4.74 6.66 17.68
N ASN A 86 5.25 5.75 16.82
CA ASN A 86 6.69 5.47 16.72
C ASN A 86 7.45 6.59 16.02
N LEU A 87 6.91 7.14 14.93
CA LEU A 87 7.51 8.27 14.20
C LEU A 87 7.61 9.52 15.09
N LEU A 88 6.52 9.86 15.78
CA LEU A 88 6.46 10.99 16.71
C LEU A 88 7.36 10.79 17.93
N ALA A 89 7.59 9.56 18.36
CA ALA A 89 8.54 9.24 19.43
C ALA A 89 10.01 9.17 18.94
N GLY A 90 10.27 9.29 17.63
CA GLY A 90 11.61 9.13 17.06
C GLY A 90 12.11 7.68 17.00
N ARG A 91 11.25 6.70 17.21
CA ARG A 91 11.56 5.26 17.16
C ARG A 91 11.48 4.74 15.72
N LEU A 92 12.36 5.26 14.86
CA LEU A 92 12.32 5.01 13.41
C LEU A 92 12.50 3.53 13.05
N SER A 93 13.36 2.79 13.75
CA SER A 93 13.55 1.35 13.52
C SER A 93 12.26 0.55 13.72
N LEU A 94 11.48 0.88 14.75
CA LEU A 94 10.18 0.25 15.00
C LEU A 94 9.14 0.69 13.96
N ALA A 95 9.15 1.96 13.57
CA ALA A 95 8.25 2.49 12.54
C ALA A 95 8.45 1.81 11.18
N LEU A 96 9.71 1.46 10.85
CA LEU A 96 10.09 0.84 9.57
C LEU A 96 10.02 -0.68 9.58
N ARG A 97 9.97 -1.34 10.74
CA ARG A 97 9.93 -2.79 10.86
C ARG A 97 8.86 -3.47 9.97
N PRO A 98 7.63 -2.94 9.82
CA PRO A 98 6.63 -3.56 8.94
C PRO A 98 7.05 -3.62 7.46
N ALA A 99 7.91 -2.69 7.01
CA ALA A 99 8.38 -2.62 5.62
C ALA A 99 9.17 -3.86 5.21
N ILE A 100 9.76 -4.57 6.16
CA ILE A 100 10.47 -5.84 5.92
C ILE A 100 9.57 -6.85 5.19
N ASN A 101 8.27 -6.89 5.53
CA ASN A 101 7.30 -7.80 4.90
C ASN A 101 7.01 -7.47 3.42
N VAL A 102 7.38 -6.27 2.98
CA VAL A 102 7.19 -5.77 1.61
C VAL A 102 8.51 -5.89 0.84
N VAL A 103 9.60 -5.45 1.47
CA VAL A 103 10.92 -5.31 0.86
C VAL A 103 11.62 -6.67 0.68
N ILE A 104 11.44 -7.64 1.59
CA ILE A 104 12.02 -8.99 1.42
C ILE A 104 11.47 -9.67 0.15
N PRO A 105 10.14 -9.80 -0.05
CA PRO A 105 9.59 -10.37 -1.28
C PRO A 105 10.07 -9.66 -2.55
N TYR A 106 10.20 -8.33 -2.49
CA TYR A 106 10.74 -7.55 -3.61
C TYR A 106 12.20 -7.93 -3.92
N PHE A 107 13.08 -8.02 -2.92
CA PHE A 107 14.48 -8.40 -3.16
C PHE A 107 14.64 -9.85 -3.64
N LEU A 108 13.72 -10.76 -3.27
CA LEU A 108 13.70 -12.10 -3.86
C LEU A 108 13.39 -12.05 -5.37
N ILE A 109 12.47 -11.18 -5.78
CA ILE A 109 12.18 -10.94 -7.20
C ILE A 109 13.40 -10.31 -7.88
N VAL A 110 14.02 -9.27 -7.29
CA VAL A 110 15.25 -8.66 -7.82
C VAL A 110 16.36 -9.69 -8.01
N THR A 111 16.55 -10.57 -7.02
CA THR A 111 17.54 -11.66 -7.09
C THR A 111 17.22 -12.64 -8.21
N THR A 112 15.95 -12.98 -8.40
CA THR A 112 15.50 -13.84 -9.50
C THR A 112 15.86 -13.22 -10.85
N TYR A 113 15.56 -11.93 -11.04
CA TYR A 113 15.93 -11.20 -12.25
C TYR A 113 17.45 -11.16 -12.46
N ALA A 114 18.21 -10.86 -11.40
CA ALA A 114 19.66 -10.79 -11.46
C ALA A 114 20.30 -12.11 -11.91
N VAL A 115 19.81 -13.23 -11.37
CA VAL A 115 20.24 -14.58 -11.76
C VAL A 115 19.81 -14.89 -13.20
N THR A 116 18.58 -14.58 -13.60
CA THR A 116 18.11 -14.87 -14.97
C THR A 116 18.83 -14.04 -16.03
N TRP A 117 19.16 -12.79 -15.72
CA TRP A 117 19.82 -11.88 -16.66
C TRP A 117 21.35 -11.97 -16.60
N GLN A 118 21.91 -12.70 -15.63
CA GLN A 118 23.36 -12.79 -15.39
C GLN A 118 24.01 -11.40 -15.22
N THR A 119 23.27 -10.46 -14.64
CA THR A 119 23.72 -9.08 -14.38
C THR A 119 22.99 -8.51 -13.17
N ILE A 120 23.57 -7.49 -12.54
CA ILE A 120 23.04 -6.91 -11.31
C ILE A 120 22.22 -5.66 -11.67
N PRO A 121 20.89 -5.65 -11.43
CA PRO A 121 20.05 -4.46 -11.63
C PRO A 121 20.25 -3.47 -10.47
N TRP A 122 21.37 -2.75 -10.48
CA TRP A 122 21.80 -1.86 -9.39
C TRP A 122 20.77 -0.81 -9.00
N ALA A 123 20.00 -0.29 -9.96
CA ALA A 123 19.02 0.75 -9.67
C ALA A 123 17.83 0.20 -8.86
N SER A 124 17.45 -1.07 -9.07
CA SER A 124 16.44 -1.75 -8.25
C SER A 124 16.99 -2.22 -6.90
N ILE A 125 18.28 -2.57 -6.82
CA ILE A 125 18.92 -2.88 -5.54
C ILE A 125 18.94 -1.65 -4.63
N THR A 126 19.27 -0.49 -5.19
CA THR A 126 19.31 0.79 -4.46
C THR A 126 17.95 1.45 -4.30
N LEU A 127 16.88 0.88 -4.89
CA LEU A 127 15.52 1.41 -4.88
C LEU A 127 15.43 2.82 -5.49
N THR A 128 16.14 3.08 -6.58
CA THR A 128 16.23 4.38 -7.24
C THR A 128 15.99 4.36 -8.75
N GLY A 129 15.58 3.22 -9.32
CA GLY A 129 15.32 3.12 -10.76
C GLY A 129 14.22 4.06 -11.26
N ASN A 130 13.26 4.41 -10.42
CA ASN A 130 12.25 5.44 -10.71
C ASN A 130 12.78 6.88 -10.81
N PHE A 131 14.09 7.13 -10.68
CA PHE A 131 14.73 8.43 -10.92
C PHE A 131 15.07 8.66 -12.40
N GLY A 132 14.82 7.69 -13.27
CA GLY A 132 14.87 7.88 -14.73
C GLY A 132 16.26 7.80 -15.37
N TYR A 133 17.28 7.36 -14.61
CA TYR A 133 18.63 7.12 -15.13
C TYR A 133 18.85 5.65 -15.58
N ALA A 134 17.97 4.74 -15.14
CA ALA A 134 18.04 3.31 -15.43
C ALA A 134 16.84 2.85 -16.24
N GLU A 135 17.03 1.78 -17.03
CA GLU A 135 16.02 1.23 -17.93
C GLU A 135 16.00 -0.31 -17.85
N PRO A 136 14.80 -0.95 -17.80
CA PRO A 136 14.69 -2.41 -17.80
C PRO A 136 15.30 -3.07 -19.03
N GLU A 137 15.23 -2.42 -20.19
CA GLU A 137 15.76 -2.93 -21.46
C GLU A 137 17.29 -3.08 -21.43
N ARG A 138 17.96 -2.30 -20.57
CA ARG A 138 19.41 -2.38 -20.29
C ARG A 138 19.74 -3.30 -19.10
N HIS A 139 18.76 -3.95 -18.50
CA HIS A 139 18.87 -4.76 -17.28
C HIS A 139 19.46 -4.02 -16.07
N GLU A 140 19.42 -2.69 -16.05
CA GLU A 140 19.92 -1.87 -14.94
C GLU A 140 18.92 -1.75 -13.78
N MET A 141 17.65 -1.99 -14.10
CA MET A 141 16.54 -2.11 -13.17
C MET A 141 15.61 -3.25 -13.58
N ILE A 142 14.82 -3.77 -12.65
CA ILE A 142 13.75 -4.72 -12.95
C ILE A 142 12.58 -4.00 -13.66
N PRO A 143 11.62 -4.71 -14.28
CA PRO A 143 10.55 -4.09 -15.05
C PRO A 143 9.81 -2.99 -14.29
N TYR A 144 9.38 -1.95 -15.02
CA TYR A 144 8.67 -0.80 -14.44
C TYR A 144 7.49 -1.19 -13.56
N LEU A 145 6.87 -2.37 -13.78
CA LEU A 145 5.85 -2.98 -12.93
C LEU A 145 6.12 -2.83 -11.41
N TYR A 146 7.39 -2.90 -11.00
CA TYR A 146 7.80 -2.90 -9.59
C TYR A 146 8.09 -1.52 -8.99
N TRP A 147 7.89 -0.45 -9.76
CA TRP A 147 8.15 0.94 -9.35
C TRP A 147 7.50 1.30 -8.01
N PHE A 148 6.33 0.71 -7.71
CA PHE A 148 5.57 1.00 -6.50
C PHE A 148 6.39 0.72 -5.23
N ILE A 149 7.27 -0.28 -5.25
CA ILE A 149 8.08 -0.65 -4.09
C ILE A 149 9.22 0.33 -3.86
N GLU A 150 9.83 0.79 -4.94
CA GLU A 150 10.84 1.86 -4.88
C GLU A 150 10.21 3.14 -4.32
N ALA A 151 9.05 3.56 -4.87
CA ALA A 151 8.31 4.71 -4.35
C ALA A 151 7.85 4.53 -2.89
N TYR A 152 7.38 3.33 -2.51
CA TYR A 152 7.00 3.00 -1.14
C TYR A 152 8.18 3.14 -0.18
N ALA A 153 9.34 2.57 -0.51
CA ALA A 153 10.53 2.68 0.32
C ALA A 153 11.01 4.12 0.44
N GLN A 154 11.00 4.88 -0.67
CA GLN A 154 11.35 6.30 -0.68
C GLN A 154 10.39 7.13 0.18
N VAL A 155 9.08 6.84 0.17
CA VAL A 155 8.09 7.47 1.07
C VAL A 155 8.46 7.19 2.53
N LEU A 156 8.75 5.94 2.88
CA LEU A 156 9.16 5.59 4.25
C LEU A 156 10.44 6.32 4.67
N LEU A 157 11.41 6.44 3.77
CA LEU A 157 12.63 7.20 4.00
C LEU A 157 12.33 8.70 4.17
N ALA A 158 11.47 9.28 3.32
CA ALA A 158 11.05 10.68 3.44
C ALA A 158 10.39 10.95 4.81
N PHE A 159 9.45 10.09 5.24
CA PHE A 159 8.85 10.17 6.57
C PHE A 159 9.91 10.04 7.67
N SER A 160 10.87 9.11 7.51
CA SER A 160 11.95 8.92 8.48
C SER A 160 12.85 10.15 8.59
N PHE A 161 13.22 10.79 7.47
CA PHE A 161 14.00 12.02 7.47
C PHE A 161 13.24 13.19 8.11
N ILE A 162 11.96 13.35 7.78
CA ILE A 162 11.11 14.38 8.40
C ILE A 162 11.05 14.18 9.92
N PHE A 163 10.78 12.96 10.37
CA PHE A 163 10.65 12.65 11.80
C PHE A 163 11.98 12.43 12.51
N ALA A 164 13.12 12.40 11.82
CA ALA A 164 14.44 12.47 12.43
C ALA A 164 14.68 13.85 13.08
N VAL A 165 14.05 14.90 12.55
CA VAL A 165 14.16 16.27 13.07
C VAL A 165 13.30 16.44 14.33
N PRO A 166 13.88 16.78 15.51
CA PRO A 166 13.11 16.94 16.74
C PRO A 166 12.04 18.03 16.69
N ALA A 167 12.31 19.12 15.96
CA ALA A 167 11.35 20.22 15.78
C ALA A 167 10.09 19.74 15.03
N ALA A 168 10.25 18.92 13.99
CA ALA A 168 9.13 18.32 13.27
C ALA A 168 8.32 17.40 14.18
N ARG A 169 8.97 16.56 14.99
CA ARG A 169 8.29 15.71 15.99
C ARG A 169 7.48 16.54 16.99
N ARG A 170 8.06 17.60 17.57
CA ARG A 170 7.37 18.48 18.54
C ARG A 170 6.15 19.16 17.91
N PHE A 171 6.28 19.65 16.69
CA PHE A 171 5.16 20.29 15.99
C PHE A 171 4.05 19.28 15.66
N ALA A 172 4.43 18.09 15.18
CA ALA A 172 3.47 17.03 14.87
C ALA A 172 2.80 16.43 16.12
N GLN A 173 3.45 16.42 17.28
CA GLN A 173 2.84 16.01 18.56
C GLN A 173 1.82 17.03 19.08
N THR A 174 2.12 18.32 18.95
CA THR A 174 1.27 19.40 19.49
C THR A 174 0.13 19.78 18.55
N ARG A 175 0.35 19.73 17.23
CA ARG A 175 -0.63 20.09 16.21
C ARG A 175 -0.59 19.10 15.04
N PRO A 176 -0.98 17.82 15.25
CA PRO A 176 -0.83 16.75 14.27
C PRO A 176 -1.51 17.05 12.93
N PHE A 177 -2.74 17.57 12.96
CA PHE A 177 -3.46 17.88 11.73
C PHE A 177 -2.86 19.07 10.97
N ALA A 178 -2.43 20.13 11.66
CA ALA A 178 -1.79 21.28 11.02
C ALA A 178 -0.44 20.91 10.41
N PHE A 179 0.37 20.10 11.11
CA PHE A 179 1.59 19.52 10.56
C PHE A 179 1.30 18.72 9.28
N SER A 180 0.26 17.88 9.30
CA SER A 180 -0.14 17.04 8.18
C SER A 180 -0.55 17.89 6.96
N LEU A 181 -1.31 18.97 7.17
CA LEU A 181 -1.66 19.92 6.10
C LEU A 181 -0.44 20.65 5.54
N GLY A 182 0.52 21.04 6.40
CA GLY A 182 1.78 21.64 5.95
C GLY A 182 2.60 20.68 5.09
N LEU A 183 2.70 19.42 5.51
CA LEU A 183 3.34 18.36 4.72
C LEU A 183 2.62 18.11 3.40
N LEU A 184 1.28 18.17 3.39
CA LEU A 184 0.49 18.03 2.17
C LEU A 184 0.77 19.19 1.20
N GLY A 185 0.79 20.42 1.70
CA GLY A 185 1.17 21.60 0.92
C GLY A 185 2.56 21.47 0.31
N PHE A 186 3.55 21.00 1.09
CA PHE A 186 4.89 20.70 0.59
C PHE A 186 4.89 19.63 -0.51
N ALA A 187 4.17 18.52 -0.30
CA ALA A 187 4.09 17.43 -1.27
C ALA A 187 3.41 17.86 -2.58
N ILE A 188 2.38 18.72 -2.50
CA ILE A 188 1.71 19.31 -3.66
C ILE A 188 2.65 20.30 -4.37
N ALA A 189 3.36 21.14 -3.63
CA ALA A 189 4.34 22.05 -4.22
C ALA A 189 5.40 21.25 -5.00
N ALA A 190 5.97 20.21 -4.40
CA ALA A 190 6.94 19.31 -5.04
C ALA A 190 6.36 18.64 -6.30
N ARG A 191 5.07 18.24 -6.27
CA ARG A 191 4.36 17.62 -7.40
C ARG A 191 4.31 18.50 -8.65
N PHE A 192 4.24 19.82 -8.46
CA PHE A 192 4.14 20.81 -9.54
C PHE A 192 5.45 21.49 -9.88
N SER A 193 6.35 21.68 -8.90
CA SER A 193 7.61 22.39 -9.11
C SER A 193 8.75 21.50 -9.59
N LEU A 194 8.91 20.29 -9.04
CA LEU A 194 10.05 19.42 -9.41
C LEU A 194 10.06 18.97 -10.87
N PRO A 195 8.92 18.71 -11.55
CA PRO A 195 8.91 18.47 -12.99
C PRO A 195 9.54 19.59 -13.83
N LEU A 196 9.61 20.83 -13.32
CA LEU A 196 10.23 21.97 -14.01
C LEU A 196 11.77 21.91 -13.99
N PHE A 197 12.35 21.11 -13.08
CA PHE A 197 13.79 20.98 -12.90
C PHE A 197 14.30 19.57 -13.23
N ILE A 198 13.41 18.56 -13.23
CA ILE A 198 13.75 17.14 -13.40
C ILE A 198 13.07 16.61 -14.67
N GLU A 199 13.84 16.54 -15.76
CA GLU A 199 13.38 16.04 -17.04
C GLU A 199 13.62 14.53 -17.19
N ILE A 200 12.63 13.73 -16.79
CA ILE A 200 12.64 12.26 -16.95
C ILE A 200 11.50 11.76 -17.85
N GLY A 201 10.87 12.68 -18.60
CA GLY A 201 9.82 12.41 -19.57
C GLY A 201 8.57 11.73 -18.97
N ARG A 202 7.98 10.78 -19.70
CA ARG A 202 6.78 10.07 -19.23
C ARG A 202 7.00 9.22 -17.97
N ARG A 203 8.25 8.93 -17.60
CA ARG A 203 8.61 8.16 -16.40
C ARG A 203 8.39 8.92 -15.10
N GLN A 204 8.13 10.23 -15.17
CA GLN A 204 7.77 11.04 -13.99
C GLN A 204 6.63 10.42 -13.17
N ILE A 205 5.71 9.67 -13.81
CA ILE A 205 4.61 8.99 -13.13
C ILE A 205 5.03 7.99 -12.04
N PHE A 206 6.28 7.51 -12.06
CA PHE A 206 6.85 6.57 -11.10
C PHE A 206 7.65 7.25 -9.98
N ALA A 207 7.99 8.53 -10.15
CA ALA A 207 8.86 9.25 -9.24
C ALA A 207 8.14 9.61 -7.93
N ILE A 208 8.90 9.65 -6.83
CA ILE A 208 8.34 10.00 -5.50
C ILE A 208 7.60 11.34 -5.52
N TYR A 209 8.17 12.39 -6.12
CA TYR A 209 7.54 13.71 -6.16
C TYR A 209 6.19 13.70 -6.89
N TRP A 210 5.97 12.73 -7.78
CA TRP A 210 4.72 12.58 -8.51
C TRP A 210 3.61 11.94 -7.68
N VAL A 211 3.96 11.08 -6.72
CA VAL A 211 2.98 10.26 -5.96
C VAL A 211 2.93 10.58 -4.47
N PHE A 212 3.91 11.31 -3.93
CA PHE A 212 4.04 11.57 -2.49
C PHE A 212 2.81 12.27 -1.91
N HIS A 213 2.23 13.23 -2.62
CA HIS A 213 0.99 13.90 -2.21
C HIS A 213 -0.18 12.94 -1.95
N LEU A 214 -0.28 11.84 -2.70
CA LEU A 214 -1.31 10.81 -2.49
C LEU A 214 -1.13 10.11 -1.15
N CYS A 215 0.11 9.75 -0.81
CA CYS A 215 0.43 9.22 0.52
C CYS A 215 0.08 10.24 1.60
N VAL A 216 0.46 11.52 1.42
CA VAL A 216 0.19 12.53 2.44
C VAL A 216 -1.31 12.80 2.62
N PHE A 217 -2.15 12.70 1.57
CA PHE A 217 -3.61 12.71 1.72
C PHE A 217 -4.11 11.61 2.65
N GLY A 218 -3.56 10.40 2.53
CA GLY A 218 -3.90 9.28 3.40
C GLY A 218 -3.43 9.49 4.83
N TRP A 219 -2.23 10.07 4.99
CA TRP A 219 -1.71 10.46 6.30
C TRP A 219 -2.64 11.48 6.99
N CYS A 220 -3.07 12.52 6.25
CA CYS A 220 -4.03 13.51 6.75
C CYS A 220 -5.37 12.86 7.16
N ALA A 221 -5.85 11.86 6.41
CA ALA A 221 -7.08 11.15 6.75
C ALA A 221 -7.00 10.45 8.11
N GLY A 222 -5.83 9.92 8.50
CA GLY A 222 -5.62 9.33 9.81
C GLY A 222 -5.71 10.31 10.99
N PHE A 223 -5.54 11.61 10.74
CA PHE A 223 -5.65 12.68 11.75
C PHE A 223 -6.92 13.54 11.59
N ALA A 224 -7.84 13.16 10.70
CA ALA A 224 -9.10 13.86 10.45
C ALA A 224 -10.20 13.42 11.44
N ASP A 225 -9.95 13.66 12.73
CA ASP A 225 -10.77 13.21 13.87
C ASP A 225 -12.08 14.01 14.07
N SER A 226 -12.26 15.15 13.40
CA SER A 226 -13.43 16.02 13.56
C SER A 226 -14.10 16.36 12.22
N PRO A 227 -15.41 16.65 12.18
CA PRO A 227 -16.10 17.01 10.96
C PRO A 227 -15.47 18.19 10.21
N ALA A 228 -14.96 19.19 10.94
CA ALA A 228 -14.25 20.32 10.35
C ALA A 228 -12.96 19.90 9.66
N LYS A 229 -12.13 19.06 10.31
CA LYS A 229 -10.89 18.53 9.70
C LYS A 229 -11.19 17.68 8.47
N ARG A 230 -12.24 16.84 8.54
CA ARG A 230 -12.72 16.04 7.40
C ARG A 230 -13.17 16.92 6.23
N LEU A 231 -13.93 17.99 6.51
CA LEU A 231 -14.36 18.94 5.48
C LEU A 231 -13.18 19.65 4.82
N VAL A 232 -12.22 20.14 5.62
CA VAL A 232 -10.99 20.77 5.09
C VAL A 232 -10.22 19.81 4.19
N LEU A 233 -10.01 18.56 4.63
CA LEU A 233 -9.32 17.54 3.85
C LEU A 233 -10.06 17.23 2.54
N THR A 234 -11.38 17.07 2.60
CA THR A 234 -12.22 16.82 1.43
C THR A 234 -12.19 17.98 0.45
N ALA A 235 -12.26 19.23 0.92
CA ALA A 235 -12.17 20.41 0.07
C ALA A 235 -10.81 20.52 -0.63
N LEU A 236 -9.71 20.29 0.11
CA LEU A 236 -8.36 20.27 -0.47
C LEU A 236 -8.20 19.13 -1.49
N ALA A 237 -8.75 17.95 -1.20
CA ALA A 237 -8.71 16.83 -2.13
C ALA A 237 -9.52 17.11 -3.39
N ALA A 238 -10.70 17.71 -3.26
CA ALA A 238 -11.52 18.11 -4.41
C ALA A 238 -10.81 19.15 -5.27
N LEU A 239 -10.16 20.14 -4.66
CA LEU A 239 -9.36 21.14 -5.37
C LEU A 239 -8.19 20.49 -6.13
N VAL A 240 -7.35 19.72 -5.44
CA VAL A 240 -6.09 19.21 -6.00
C VAL A 240 -6.33 18.02 -6.92
N LEU A 241 -7.06 17.00 -6.46
CA LEU A 241 -7.33 15.81 -7.27
C LEU A 241 -8.33 16.12 -8.39
N GLY A 242 -9.28 17.03 -8.16
CA GLY A 242 -10.17 17.54 -9.22
C GLY A 242 -9.39 18.29 -10.28
N TYR A 243 -8.51 19.22 -9.89
CA TYR A 243 -7.60 19.87 -10.83
C TYR A 243 -6.79 18.83 -11.65
N LEU A 244 -6.15 17.87 -10.98
CA LEU A 244 -5.39 16.82 -11.66
C LEU A 244 -6.25 15.88 -12.54
N ALA A 245 -7.53 15.70 -12.20
CA ALA A 245 -8.47 14.89 -12.98
C ALA A 245 -8.91 15.56 -14.29
N PHE A 246 -8.93 16.90 -14.33
CA PHE A 246 -9.56 17.67 -15.40
C PHE A 246 -8.64 18.68 -16.11
N TRP A 247 -7.39 18.88 -15.68
CA TRP A 247 -6.50 19.90 -16.25
C TRP A 247 -5.72 19.45 -17.52
N GLU A 248 -5.75 20.35 -18.52
CA GLU A 248 -5.05 20.53 -19.81
C GLU A 248 -4.71 19.36 -20.77
N THR A 249 -4.75 18.09 -20.40
CA THR A 249 -4.54 16.99 -21.36
C THR A 249 -5.32 15.75 -20.95
N VAL A 250 -6.65 15.88 -20.92
CA VAL A 250 -7.55 14.87 -20.36
C VAL A 250 -7.55 13.59 -21.20
N TRP A 251 -6.62 12.69 -20.90
CA TRP A 251 -6.79 11.28 -21.20
C TRP A 251 -7.80 10.70 -20.19
N THR A 252 -8.79 9.95 -20.67
CA THR A 252 -9.84 9.35 -19.84
C THR A 252 -9.27 8.62 -18.62
N GLY A 253 -8.14 7.94 -18.76
CA GLY A 253 -7.51 7.24 -17.64
C GLY A 253 -6.97 8.17 -16.56
N THR A 254 -6.53 9.40 -16.87
CA THR A 254 -6.11 10.39 -15.87
C THR A 254 -7.29 10.82 -15.01
N THR A 255 -8.43 11.14 -15.63
CA THR A 255 -9.67 11.48 -14.91
C THR A 255 -10.13 10.31 -14.04
N VAL A 256 -10.22 9.11 -14.61
CA VAL A 256 -10.63 7.90 -13.88
C VAL A 256 -9.70 7.65 -12.68
N LYS A 257 -8.38 7.80 -12.85
CA LYS A 257 -7.40 7.63 -11.77
C LYS A 257 -7.68 8.57 -10.60
N TYR A 258 -7.74 9.88 -10.83
CA TYR A 258 -7.85 10.84 -9.73
C TYR A 258 -9.25 10.84 -9.10
N LEU A 259 -10.31 10.59 -9.87
CA LEU A 259 -11.66 10.39 -9.31
C LEU A 259 -11.75 9.11 -8.47
N THR A 260 -11.10 8.02 -8.87
CA THR A 260 -11.03 6.78 -8.08
C THR A 260 -10.30 7.01 -6.76
N ILE A 261 -9.17 7.74 -6.78
CA ILE A 261 -8.42 8.09 -5.57
C ILE A 261 -9.26 9.01 -4.67
N PHE A 262 -9.94 10.00 -5.23
CA PHE A 262 -10.82 10.90 -4.48
C PHE A 262 -11.97 10.13 -3.81
N ALA A 263 -12.62 9.22 -4.54
CA ALA A 263 -13.67 8.35 -4.00
C ALA A 263 -13.14 7.44 -2.88
N ALA A 264 -11.94 6.88 -3.04
CA ALA A 264 -11.30 6.08 -2.01
C ALA A 264 -10.99 6.91 -0.74
N LEU A 265 -10.53 8.16 -0.90
CA LEU A 265 -10.32 9.07 0.23
C LEU A 265 -11.63 9.40 0.95
N LEU A 266 -12.72 9.69 0.21
CA LEU A 266 -14.02 9.93 0.83
C LEU A 266 -14.52 8.70 1.60
N ALA A 267 -14.41 7.50 1.01
CA ALA A 267 -14.75 6.27 1.70
C ALA A 267 -13.93 6.12 2.98
N LEU A 268 -12.62 6.37 2.94
CA LEU A 268 -11.74 6.28 4.09
C LEU A 268 -12.10 7.26 5.22
N VAL A 269 -12.52 8.48 4.87
CA VAL A 269 -12.82 9.56 5.82
C VAL A 269 -14.23 9.44 6.42
N TYR A 270 -15.21 9.03 5.61
CA TYR A 270 -16.63 9.05 6.01
C TYR A 270 -17.22 7.67 6.28
N MET A 271 -16.57 6.59 5.85
CA MET A 271 -17.02 5.22 6.05
C MET A 271 -15.93 4.42 6.79
N PRO A 272 -15.96 4.34 8.13
CA PRO A 272 -14.93 3.60 8.88
C PRO A 272 -14.97 2.09 8.61
N ARG A 273 -16.18 1.53 8.45
CA ARG A 273 -16.40 0.11 8.17
C ARG A 273 -17.42 -0.06 7.05
N ILE A 274 -17.19 -1.06 6.19
CA ILE A 274 -18.12 -1.48 5.13
C ILE A 274 -18.70 -2.84 5.52
N ARG A 275 -20.04 -2.91 5.56
CA ARG A 275 -20.75 -4.16 5.83
C ARG A 275 -20.82 -4.98 4.55
N LEU A 276 -20.23 -6.16 4.57
CA LEU A 276 -20.24 -7.09 3.43
C LEU A 276 -20.81 -8.44 3.85
N PRO A 277 -21.49 -9.17 2.94
CA PRO A 277 -21.84 -10.57 3.17
C PRO A 277 -20.59 -11.39 3.53
N ALA A 278 -20.73 -12.39 4.41
CA ALA A 278 -19.60 -13.16 4.91
C ALA A 278 -18.71 -13.77 3.81
N GLY A 279 -19.30 -14.25 2.71
CA GLY A 279 -18.54 -14.76 1.55
C GLY A 279 -17.66 -13.69 0.90
N THR A 280 -18.22 -12.52 0.63
CA THR A 280 -17.50 -11.38 0.06
C THR A 280 -16.41 -10.87 0.99
N ALA A 281 -16.69 -10.81 2.30
CA ALA A 281 -15.70 -10.39 3.30
C ALA A 281 -14.47 -11.31 3.34
N ARG A 282 -14.68 -12.63 3.20
CA ARG A 282 -13.58 -13.61 3.09
C ARG A 282 -12.74 -13.37 1.82
N LEU A 283 -13.40 -13.14 0.68
CA LEU A 283 -12.71 -12.85 -0.57
C LEU A 283 -11.89 -11.56 -0.48
N VAL A 284 -12.45 -10.49 0.09
CA VAL A 284 -11.73 -9.23 0.31
C VAL A 284 -10.46 -9.46 1.12
N THR A 285 -10.56 -10.21 2.22
CA THR A 285 -9.41 -10.50 3.09
C THR A 285 -8.33 -11.29 2.35
N LEU A 286 -8.74 -12.24 1.51
CA LEU A 286 -7.84 -13.06 0.70
C LEU A 286 -7.12 -12.22 -0.39
N ILE A 287 -7.85 -11.33 -1.05
CA ILE A 287 -7.37 -10.50 -2.15
C ILE A 287 -6.52 -9.33 -1.65
N ALA A 288 -6.78 -8.81 -0.45
CA ALA A 288 -6.03 -7.71 0.15
C ALA A 288 -4.58 -8.07 0.54
N THR A 289 -4.07 -9.22 0.07
CA THR A 289 -2.73 -9.72 0.35
C THR A 289 -1.73 -9.13 -0.63
N PHE A 290 -0.65 -8.57 -0.07
CA PHE A 290 0.39 -7.89 -0.84
C PHE A 290 1.08 -8.76 -1.92
N PRO A 291 1.30 -10.09 -1.74
CA PRO A 291 1.91 -10.92 -2.78
C PRO A 291 1.16 -10.94 -4.12
N ILE A 292 -0.17 -10.76 -4.13
CA ILE A 292 -0.94 -10.65 -5.40
C ILE A 292 -0.46 -9.44 -6.20
N HIS A 293 -0.23 -8.30 -5.55
CA HIS A 293 0.29 -7.11 -6.21
C HIS A 293 1.66 -7.35 -6.86
N LEU A 294 2.54 -8.16 -6.25
CA LEU A 294 3.88 -8.43 -6.79
C LEU A 294 3.91 -9.47 -7.89
N LEU A 295 3.09 -10.52 -7.78
CA LEU A 295 3.22 -11.72 -8.60
C LEU A 295 2.16 -11.84 -9.70
N HIS A 296 1.21 -10.91 -9.79
CA HIS A 296 0.08 -11.01 -10.72
C HIS A 296 0.48 -11.22 -12.18
N ARG A 297 1.66 -10.73 -12.60
CA ARG A 297 2.13 -10.86 -13.98
C ARG A 297 3.00 -12.09 -14.27
N PHE A 298 3.42 -12.82 -13.24
CA PHE A 298 4.30 -14.00 -13.40
C PHE A 298 3.63 -15.14 -14.17
N VAL A 299 2.38 -15.47 -13.84
CA VAL A 299 1.64 -16.53 -14.54
C VAL A 299 1.46 -16.22 -16.03
N PRO A 300 0.93 -15.05 -16.42
CA PRO A 300 0.78 -14.74 -17.84
C PRO A 300 2.11 -14.65 -18.59
N GLU A 301 3.15 -14.07 -18.00
CA GLU A 301 4.46 -13.93 -18.67
C GLU A 301 5.22 -15.26 -18.78
N LEU A 302 5.18 -16.11 -17.76
CA LEU A 302 6.01 -17.32 -17.73
C LEU A 302 5.29 -18.56 -18.29
N LEU A 303 3.99 -18.69 -18.02
CA LEU A 303 3.21 -19.89 -18.38
C LEU A 303 2.37 -19.65 -19.63
N MET A 304 1.73 -18.48 -19.75
CA MET A 304 0.80 -18.23 -20.85
C MET A 304 1.45 -17.62 -22.09
N ALA A 305 2.60 -16.95 -21.98
CA ALA A 305 3.32 -16.43 -23.14
C ALA A 305 3.66 -17.53 -24.15
N ARG A 306 3.95 -18.75 -23.67
CA ARG A 306 4.20 -19.94 -24.52
C ARG A 306 2.93 -20.53 -25.15
N ALA A 307 1.77 -20.19 -24.61
CA ALA A 307 0.45 -20.64 -25.08
C ALA A 307 -0.34 -19.53 -25.78
N ALA A 308 0.32 -18.42 -26.14
CA ALA A 308 -0.29 -17.28 -26.78
C ALA A 308 -0.92 -17.68 -28.13
N GLY A 309 -2.19 -17.32 -28.34
CA GLY A 309 -2.93 -17.59 -29.58
C GLY A 309 -3.72 -18.90 -29.61
N ILE A 310 -3.62 -19.76 -28.58
CA ILE A 310 -4.39 -21.02 -28.51
C ILE A 310 -5.85 -20.77 -28.09
N LEU A 311 -6.09 -19.75 -27.27
CA LEU A 311 -7.39 -19.50 -26.66
C LEU A 311 -8.00 -18.18 -27.15
N PRO A 312 -9.34 -18.05 -27.13
CA PRO A 312 -10.01 -16.77 -27.34
C PRO A 312 -9.48 -15.70 -26.40
N VAL A 313 -9.37 -14.46 -26.91
CA VAL A 313 -8.78 -13.33 -26.18
C VAL A 313 -9.39 -13.15 -24.78
N ALA A 314 -10.72 -13.22 -24.67
CA ALA A 314 -11.40 -13.10 -23.39
C ALA A 314 -11.03 -14.21 -22.40
N ALA A 315 -10.91 -15.46 -22.86
CA ALA A 315 -10.50 -16.58 -22.03
C ALA A 315 -9.03 -16.44 -21.58
N SER A 316 -8.16 -15.95 -22.46
CA SER A 316 -6.76 -15.66 -22.13
C SER A 316 -6.64 -14.62 -21.02
N HIS A 317 -7.35 -13.49 -21.12
CA HIS A 317 -7.34 -12.47 -20.06
C HIS A 317 -7.90 -12.99 -18.74
N LEU A 318 -9.00 -13.73 -18.76
CA LEU A 318 -9.59 -14.29 -17.54
C LEU A 318 -8.64 -15.26 -16.84
N MET A 319 -7.98 -16.15 -17.59
CA MET A 319 -7.00 -17.08 -17.02
C MET A 319 -5.74 -16.36 -16.52
N ALA A 320 -5.29 -15.31 -17.20
CA ALA A 320 -4.15 -14.52 -16.76
C ALA A 320 -4.43 -13.81 -15.43
N ILE A 321 -5.59 -13.14 -15.32
CA ILE A 321 -6.06 -12.50 -14.08
C ILE A 321 -6.22 -13.54 -12.96
N ALA A 322 -6.95 -14.62 -13.22
CA ALA A 322 -7.20 -15.66 -12.23
C ALA A 322 -5.89 -16.34 -11.78
N GLY A 323 -5.01 -16.65 -12.72
CA GLY A 323 -3.70 -17.24 -12.48
C GLY A 323 -2.82 -16.34 -11.61
N GLY A 324 -2.73 -15.04 -11.94
CA GLY A 324 -1.99 -14.07 -11.15
C GLY A 324 -2.52 -13.93 -9.71
N VAL A 325 -3.84 -13.88 -9.54
CA VAL A 325 -4.48 -13.82 -8.22
C VAL A 325 -4.21 -15.11 -7.42
N LEU A 326 -4.38 -16.29 -8.03
CA LEU A 326 -4.15 -17.57 -7.38
C LEU A 326 -2.68 -17.77 -6.99
N ALA A 327 -1.74 -17.37 -7.84
CA ALA A 327 -0.31 -17.41 -7.54
C ALA A 327 0.04 -16.51 -6.35
N GLY A 328 -0.52 -15.30 -6.31
CA GLY A 328 -0.34 -14.40 -5.16
C GLY A 328 -0.92 -14.97 -3.86
N ILE A 329 -2.10 -15.60 -3.92
CA ILE A 329 -2.71 -16.28 -2.76
C ILE A 329 -1.81 -17.41 -2.27
N ALA A 330 -1.33 -18.26 -3.18
CA ALA A 330 -0.43 -19.37 -2.84
C ALA A 330 0.87 -18.85 -2.18
N ALA A 331 1.47 -17.80 -2.74
CA ALA A 331 2.65 -17.16 -2.18
C ALA A 331 2.39 -16.58 -0.79
N ASN A 332 1.22 -15.99 -0.55
CA ASN A 332 0.85 -15.49 0.78
C ASN A 332 0.79 -16.61 1.83
N TYR A 333 0.20 -17.76 1.48
CA TYR A 333 0.19 -18.93 2.37
C TYR A 333 1.60 -19.49 2.60
N ALA A 334 2.44 -19.58 1.56
CA ALA A 334 3.81 -20.03 1.70
C ALA A 334 4.64 -19.12 2.63
N LEU A 335 4.53 -17.79 2.46
CA LEU A 335 5.19 -16.82 3.33
C LEU A 335 4.66 -16.86 4.78
N ALA A 336 3.38 -17.13 4.98
CA ALA A 336 2.81 -17.32 6.31
C ALA A 336 3.33 -18.60 6.97
N ALA A 337 3.43 -19.71 6.23
CA ALA A 337 3.99 -20.96 6.73
C ALA A 337 5.48 -20.81 7.08
N LEU A 338 6.27 -20.17 6.22
CA LEU A 338 7.69 -19.90 6.47
C LEU A 338 7.89 -19.07 7.74
N ARG A 339 7.09 -18.01 7.94
CA ARG A 339 7.16 -17.20 9.16
C ARG A 339 6.86 -18.00 10.42
N LYS A 340 5.87 -18.89 10.39
CA LYS A 340 5.54 -19.77 11.51
C LYS A 340 6.68 -20.75 11.82
N LEU A 341 7.37 -21.26 10.80
CA LEU A 341 8.52 -22.14 10.97
C LEU A 341 9.70 -21.39 11.60
N LEU A 342 10.03 -20.20 11.09
CA LEU A 342 11.10 -19.37 11.63
C LEU A 342 10.84 -18.96 13.09
N SER A 343 9.61 -18.59 13.43
CA SER A 343 9.26 -18.23 14.81
C SER A 343 9.36 -19.42 15.77
N ARG A 344 9.00 -20.63 15.33
CA ARG A 344 9.14 -21.84 16.14
C ARG A 344 10.62 -22.14 16.42
N TYR A 345 11.44 -22.06 15.39
CA TYR A 345 12.88 -22.27 15.51
C TYR A 345 13.55 -21.25 16.46
N GLU A 346 13.14 -19.98 16.42
CA GLU A 346 13.64 -18.96 17.36
C GLU A 346 13.25 -19.27 18.81
N ILE A 347 12.03 -19.76 19.06
CA ILE A 347 11.55 -20.12 20.41
C ILE A 347 12.32 -21.34 20.94
N GLU A 348 12.47 -22.40 20.13
CA GLU A 348 13.20 -23.62 20.47
C GLU A 348 14.66 -23.29 20.82
N ARG A 349 15.32 -22.47 19.99
CA ARG A 349 16.69 -22.00 20.25
C ARG A 349 16.78 -21.21 21.56
N GLN A 350 15.84 -20.30 21.84
CA GLN A 350 15.84 -19.54 23.11
C GLN A 350 15.58 -20.41 24.33
N THR A 351 14.85 -21.53 24.19
CA THR A 351 14.63 -22.48 25.28
C THR A 351 15.89 -23.30 25.55
N GLU A 352 16.59 -23.77 24.52
CA GLU A 352 17.89 -24.46 24.65
C GLU A 352 18.94 -23.60 25.37
N PHE A 353 19.04 -22.30 25.02
CA PHE A 353 19.97 -21.36 25.68
C PHE A 353 19.62 -21.01 27.13
N ARG A 354 18.39 -21.28 27.59
CA ARG A 354 17.98 -21.06 28.98
C ARG A 354 18.09 -22.32 29.85
N SER A 355 18.17 -23.50 29.21
CA SER A 355 18.35 -24.78 29.89
C SER A 355 19.83 -25.22 30.00
N ALA A 356 20.71 -24.57 29.25
CA ALA A 356 22.17 -24.68 29.37
C ALA A 356 22.69 -23.54 30.26
#